data_AF-A0A3D1P5F7-F1
#
_entry.id   AF-A0A3D1P5F7-F1
#
_cell.length_a   1.000
_cell.length_b   1.000
_cell.length_c   1.000
_cell.angle_alpha   90.00
_cell.angle_beta   90.00
_cell.angle_gamma   90.00
#
_symmetry.space_group_name_H-M   'P 1'
#
loop_
_entity.id
_entity.type
_entity.pdbx_description
1 polymer ?
#
loop_
_entity_poly.entity_id
_entity_poly.type
_entity_poly.pdbx_seq_one_letter_code
_entity_poly.pdbx_strand_id
1 'polypeptide(L)'
;AMVGTISLYDGQGERQHTTYIAAAPERGRDTFLFRMQREVEQVKRLYPQAHYQGLGDGAAENWKFLEPLTHSQVLDFYHAAGYLGKVAKALHPRRVEYQQAWMDTHCHILKHEVGAATRLLTEMEAIEPKRLSQSVFSGLTDAITYFRNHHHQMHYAEAVARHLPIGSGVTEAACKVIVKARLCGAGMKWKERGAEIALSLRSLTYTQGRWQQFWSKINRYGFTLAESLH
;
A
#
# COMPACT_ATOMS: atom_id res chain seq x y z
N ALA A 1 7.29 11.74 -4.03
CA ALA A 1 8.17 10.56 -4.10
C ALA A 1 7.31 9.33 -3.99
N MET A 2 7.67 8.24 -4.66
CA MET A 2 6.92 6.98 -4.69
C MET A 2 7.64 5.92 -3.86
N VAL A 3 6.89 5.02 -3.25
CA VAL A 3 7.40 3.86 -2.51
C VAL A 3 6.54 2.65 -2.83
N GLY A 4 7.20 1.51 -3.04
CA GLY A 4 6.58 0.20 -3.22
C GLY A 4 7.38 -0.84 -2.47
N THR A 5 6.73 -1.95 -2.16
CA THR A 5 7.37 -3.06 -1.46
C THR A 5 6.99 -4.39 -2.09
N ILE A 6 7.93 -5.32 -2.09
CA ILE A 6 7.68 -6.74 -2.39
C ILE A 6 8.00 -7.49 -1.11
N SER A 7 6.98 -8.12 -0.52
CA SER A 7 7.14 -8.88 0.71
C SER A 7 6.89 -10.36 0.46
N LEU A 8 7.76 -11.20 1.03
CA LEU A 8 7.63 -12.65 1.03
C LEU A 8 7.03 -13.07 2.36
N TYR A 9 5.99 -13.89 2.29
CA TYR A 9 5.33 -14.50 3.42
C TYR A 9 5.41 -16.02 3.29
N ASP A 10 5.52 -16.73 4.41
CA ASP A 10 5.42 -18.18 4.42
C ASP A 10 3.94 -18.64 4.42
N GLY A 11 3.73 -19.96 4.48
CA GLY A 11 2.40 -20.56 4.50
C GLY A 11 1.57 -20.28 5.75
N GLN A 12 2.17 -19.72 6.81
CA GLN A 12 1.46 -19.31 8.04
C GLN A 12 1.14 -17.81 8.03
N GLY A 13 1.57 -17.09 6.98
CA GLY A 13 1.39 -15.63 6.87
C GLY A 13 2.42 -14.83 7.65
N GLU A 14 3.53 -15.45 8.08
CA GLU A 14 4.64 -14.72 8.70
C GLU A 14 5.54 -14.10 7.63
N ARG A 15 5.88 -12.83 7.79
CA ARG A 15 6.68 -12.08 6.82
C ARG A 15 8.15 -12.46 6.96
N GLN A 16 8.69 -13.12 5.93
CA GLN A 16 10.06 -13.60 5.89
C GLN A 16 11.04 -12.56 5.33
N HIS A 17 10.59 -11.73 4.39
CA HIS A 17 11.44 -10.74 3.76
C HIS A 17 10.64 -9.57 3.18
N THR A 18 11.25 -8.40 3.09
CA THR A 18 10.72 -7.26 2.33
C THR A 18 11.83 -6.59 1.55
N THR A 19 11.62 -6.47 0.24
CA THR A 19 12.39 -5.58 -0.64
C THR A 19 11.64 -4.25 -0.79
N TYR A 20 12.36 -3.16 -0.57
CA TYR A 20 11.85 -1.80 -0.67
C TYR A 20 12.35 -1.13 -1.94
N ILE A 21 11.48 -0.37 -2.60
CA ILE A 21 11.82 0.41 -3.79
C ILE A 21 11.23 1.80 -3.61
N ALA A 22 12.02 2.84 -3.90
CA ALA A 22 11.59 4.22 -3.83
C ALA A 22 12.16 5.05 -4.98
N ALA A 23 11.43 6.10 -5.39
CA ALA A 23 11.86 7.04 -6.42
C ALA A 23 11.36 8.46 -6.18
N ALA A 24 12.05 9.44 -6.78
CA ALA A 24 11.69 10.86 -6.72
C ALA A 24 10.40 11.17 -7.52
N PRO A 25 9.66 12.24 -7.20
CA PRO A 25 8.32 12.51 -7.75
C PRO A 25 8.24 12.94 -9.23
N GLU A 26 9.18 13.72 -9.77
CA GLU A 26 8.93 14.46 -11.03
C GLU A 26 9.31 13.71 -12.32
N ARG A 27 10.31 12.82 -12.28
CA ARG A 27 10.67 11.89 -13.39
C ARG A 27 10.83 10.44 -12.97
N GLY A 28 10.62 10.14 -11.69
CA GLY A 28 10.92 8.85 -11.11
C GLY A 28 9.83 7.79 -11.27
N ARG A 29 8.65 8.10 -11.83
CA ARG A 29 7.54 7.14 -11.96
C ARG A 29 7.87 5.99 -12.89
N ASP A 30 8.28 6.24 -14.12
CA ASP A 30 8.60 5.17 -15.07
C ASP A 30 9.81 4.37 -14.59
N THR A 31 10.80 5.05 -14.02
CA THR A 31 11.95 4.42 -13.38
C THR A 31 11.53 3.54 -12.20
N PHE A 32 10.60 4.00 -11.36
CA PHE A 32 10.05 3.25 -10.24
C PHE A 32 9.31 2.00 -10.71
N LEU A 33 8.37 2.16 -11.65
CA LEU A 33 7.59 1.06 -12.20
C LEU A 33 8.49 0.03 -12.88
N PHE A 34 9.48 0.48 -13.66
CA PHE A 34 10.47 -0.40 -14.29
C PHE A 34 11.29 -1.19 -13.25
N ARG A 35 11.81 -0.51 -12.21
CA ARG A 35 12.56 -1.18 -11.13
C ARG A 35 11.67 -2.17 -10.37
N MET A 36 10.45 -1.76 -10.05
CA MET A 36 9.48 -2.60 -9.36
C MET A 36 9.13 -3.84 -10.18
N GLN A 37 8.88 -3.68 -11.48
CA GLN A 37 8.58 -4.78 -12.38
C GLN A 37 9.75 -5.77 -12.47
N ARG A 38 10.99 -5.28 -12.63
CA ARG A 38 12.18 -6.15 -12.67
C ARG A 38 12.35 -6.97 -11.39
N GLU A 39 12.09 -6.37 -10.24
CA GLU A 39 12.16 -7.07 -8.96
C GLU A 39 11.04 -8.11 -8.82
N VAL A 40 9.81 -7.79 -9.25
CA VAL A 40 8.70 -8.76 -9.32
C VAL A 40 9.07 -9.93 -10.23
N GLU A 41 9.61 -9.68 -11.42
CA GLU A 41 10.04 -10.73 -12.36
C GLU A 41 11.15 -11.61 -11.76
N GLN A 42 12.09 -11.03 -11.01
CA GLN A 42 13.12 -11.79 -10.32
C GLN A 42 12.53 -12.68 -9.22
N VAL A 43 11.62 -12.15 -8.40
CA VAL A 43 10.92 -12.94 -7.38
C VAL A 43 10.10 -14.07 -8.03
N LYS A 44 9.46 -13.80 -9.18
CA LYS A 44 8.74 -14.81 -9.97
C LYS A 44 9.62 -15.95 -10.46
N ARG A 45 10.85 -15.66 -10.89
CA ARG A 45 11.80 -16.71 -11.27
C ARG A 45 12.27 -17.54 -10.09
N LEU A 46 12.44 -16.93 -8.90
CA LEU A 46 12.90 -17.62 -7.70
C LEU A 46 11.82 -18.47 -7.04
N TYR A 47 10.55 -18.03 -7.10
CA TYR A 47 9.44 -18.69 -6.41
C TYR A 47 8.25 -18.96 -7.34
N PRO A 48 8.43 -19.67 -8.47
CA PRO A 48 7.43 -19.76 -9.54
C PRO A 48 6.08 -20.36 -9.10
N GLN A 49 6.05 -21.10 -8.00
CA GLN A 49 4.85 -21.74 -7.45
C GLN A 49 4.15 -20.90 -6.37
N ALA A 50 4.69 -19.73 -6.01
CA ALA A 50 4.09 -18.86 -5.00
C ALA A 50 2.81 -18.18 -5.52
N HIS A 51 1.90 -17.87 -4.59
CA HIS A 51 0.75 -17.02 -4.89
C HIS A 51 1.16 -15.54 -4.89
N TYR A 52 0.92 -14.83 -5.98
CA TYR A 52 1.19 -13.39 -6.08
C TYR A 52 -0.09 -12.60 -5.80
N GLN A 53 -0.08 -11.80 -4.75
CA GLN A 53 -1.19 -10.90 -4.41
C GLN A 53 -0.78 -9.44 -4.58
N GLY A 54 -1.58 -8.67 -5.30
CA GLY A 54 -1.49 -7.22 -5.37
C GLY A 54 -2.23 -6.59 -4.20
N LEU A 55 -1.60 -5.62 -3.53
CA LEU A 55 -2.18 -4.93 -2.39
C LEU A 55 -2.03 -3.42 -2.58
N GLY A 56 -3.14 -2.68 -2.49
CA GLY A 56 -3.16 -1.25 -2.76
C GLY A 56 -4.29 -0.51 -2.04
N ASP A 57 -4.14 0.80 -1.93
CA ASP A 57 -5.05 1.74 -1.25
C ASP A 57 -6.31 2.13 -2.05
N GLY A 58 -6.48 1.60 -3.25
CA GLY A 58 -7.59 1.94 -4.15
C GLY A 58 -7.22 2.91 -5.27
N ALA A 59 -6.01 3.48 -5.29
CA ALA A 59 -5.60 4.35 -6.40
C ALA A 59 -5.59 3.57 -7.73
N ALA A 60 -6.32 4.05 -8.73
CA ALA A 60 -6.49 3.36 -10.02
C ALA A 60 -5.16 3.02 -10.72
N GLU A 61 -4.12 3.84 -10.52
CA GLU A 61 -2.80 3.60 -11.08
C GLU A 61 -2.09 2.38 -10.47
N ASN A 62 -2.35 2.08 -9.19
CA ASN A 62 -1.80 0.91 -8.53
C ASN A 62 -2.35 -0.36 -9.18
N TRP A 63 -3.65 -0.38 -9.49
CA TRP A 63 -4.30 -1.55 -10.10
C TRP A 63 -3.83 -1.80 -11.53
N LYS A 64 -3.69 -0.75 -12.35
CA LYS A 64 -3.10 -0.86 -13.69
C LYS A 64 -1.72 -1.54 -13.71
N PHE A 65 -0.94 -1.38 -12.65
CA PHE A 65 0.37 -2.03 -12.50
C PHE A 65 0.28 -3.42 -11.88
N LEU A 66 -0.52 -3.59 -10.82
CA LEU A 66 -0.58 -4.82 -10.04
C LEU A 66 -1.34 -5.94 -10.73
N GLU A 67 -2.47 -5.64 -11.39
CA GLU A 67 -3.34 -6.63 -12.04
C GLU A 67 -2.60 -7.57 -13.01
N PRO A 68 -1.84 -7.08 -14.01
CA PRO A 68 -1.14 -7.97 -14.95
C PRO A 68 0.00 -8.77 -14.29
N LEU A 69 0.42 -8.39 -13.09
CA LEU A 69 1.56 -8.99 -12.38
C LEU A 69 1.14 -9.94 -11.26
N THR A 70 -0.15 -10.05 -10.92
CA THR A 70 -0.60 -10.76 -9.72
C THR A 70 -1.79 -11.68 -10.01
N HIS A 71 -1.96 -12.73 -9.20
CA HIS A 71 -3.06 -13.68 -9.32
C HIS A 71 -4.35 -13.19 -8.66
N SER A 72 -4.24 -12.28 -7.68
CA SER A 72 -5.38 -11.70 -6.96
C SER A 72 -5.04 -10.31 -6.48
N GLN A 73 -6.04 -9.44 -6.32
CA GLN A 73 -5.88 -8.10 -5.76
C GLN A 73 -6.71 -7.97 -4.49
N VAL A 74 -6.13 -7.34 -3.46
CA VAL A 74 -6.80 -7.01 -2.21
C VAL A 74 -6.62 -5.53 -1.91
N LEU A 75 -7.73 -4.86 -1.66
CA LEU A 75 -7.74 -3.48 -1.21
C LEU A 75 -7.20 -3.41 0.22
N ASP A 76 -6.41 -2.39 0.55
CA ASP A 76 -5.92 -2.18 1.89
C ASP A 76 -7.07 -2.05 2.90
N PHE A 77 -7.11 -2.99 3.85
CA PHE A 77 -8.14 -3.05 4.89
C PHE A 77 -8.20 -1.81 5.77
N TYR A 78 -7.05 -1.24 6.14
CA TYR A 78 -6.99 -0.07 7.02
C TYR A 78 -7.42 1.21 6.28
N HIS A 79 -7.19 1.28 4.97
CA HIS A 79 -7.78 2.32 4.14
C HIS A 79 -9.30 2.18 4.07
N ALA A 80 -9.83 0.97 3.83
CA ALA A 80 -11.27 0.71 3.86
C ALA A 80 -11.90 1.04 5.22
N ALA A 81 -11.24 0.66 6.32
CA ALA A 81 -11.66 1.01 7.69
C ALA A 81 -11.70 2.52 7.92
N GLY A 82 -10.78 3.28 7.32
CA GLY A 82 -10.83 4.75 7.34
C GLY A 82 -12.13 5.32 6.75
N TYR A 83 -12.64 4.70 5.68
CA TYR A 83 -13.93 5.06 5.09
C TYR A 83 -15.12 4.60 5.94
N LEU A 84 -15.05 3.43 6.58
CA LEU A 84 -16.03 3.03 7.60
C LEU A 84 -16.13 4.06 8.73
N GLY A 85 -15.02 4.68 9.12
CA GLY A 85 -15.03 5.76 10.11
C GLY A 85 -15.85 6.99 9.67
N LYS A 86 -15.95 7.25 8.36
CA LYS A 86 -16.83 8.31 7.83
C LYS A 86 -18.30 7.90 7.93
N VAL A 87 -18.61 6.63 7.68
CA VAL A 87 -19.96 6.06 7.81
C VAL A 87 -20.43 6.08 9.26
N ALA A 88 -19.58 5.66 10.20
CA ALA A 88 -19.87 5.70 11.63
C ALA A 88 -20.29 7.11 12.09
N LYS A 89 -19.58 8.16 11.63
CA LYS A 89 -19.91 9.56 11.91
C LYS A 89 -21.26 9.99 11.34
N ALA A 90 -21.66 9.43 10.19
CA ALA A 90 -22.97 9.69 9.60
C ALA A 90 -24.10 8.99 10.37
N LEU A 91 -23.90 7.75 10.81
CA LEU A 91 -24.89 7.00 11.59
C LEU A 91 -25.07 7.54 13.01
N HIS A 92 -23.98 7.97 13.64
CA HIS A 92 -23.97 8.45 15.02
C HIS A 92 -23.36 9.85 15.15
N PRO A 93 -24.00 10.91 14.62
CA PRO A 93 -23.48 12.26 14.74
C PRO A 93 -23.34 12.64 16.21
N ARG A 94 -22.16 13.15 16.60
CA ARG A 94 -21.82 13.62 17.96
C ARG A 94 -21.74 12.55 19.06
N ARG A 95 -21.87 11.26 18.74
CA ARG A 95 -21.77 10.16 19.73
C ARG A 95 -20.55 9.29 19.46
N VAL A 96 -19.39 9.69 19.98
CA VAL A 96 -18.10 9.03 19.71
C VAL A 96 -18.07 7.56 20.16
N GLU A 97 -18.64 7.25 21.33
CA GLU A 97 -18.71 5.87 21.84
C GLU A 97 -19.48 4.94 20.89
N TYR A 98 -20.60 5.42 20.35
CA TYR A 98 -21.41 4.67 19.38
C TYR A 98 -20.69 4.53 18.03
N GLN A 99 -19.93 5.54 17.61
CA GLN A 99 -19.08 5.44 16.43
C GLN A 99 -18.03 4.35 16.60
N GLN A 100 -17.37 4.29 17.76
CA GLN A 100 -16.36 3.28 18.05
C GLN A 100 -16.95 1.87 18.11
N ALA A 101 -18.05 1.68 18.84
CA ALA A 101 -18.72 0.37 18.93
C ALA A 101 -19.21 -0.14 17.56
N TRP A 102 -19.73 0.77 16.73
CA TRP A 102 -20.10 0.46 15.35
C TRP A 102 -18.87 0.06 14.53
N MET A 103 -17.77 0.82 14.63
CA MET A 103 -16.51 0.53 13.95
C MET A 103 -15.94 -0.84 14.34
N ASP A 104 -15.87 -1.16 15.63
CA ASP A 104 -15.33 -2.44 16.12
C ASP A 104 -16.10 -3.62 15.52
N THR A 105 -17.43 -3.51 15.53
CA THR A 105 -18.33 -4.53 14.98
C THR A 105 -18.15 -4.67 13.47
N HIS A 106 -18.23 -3.57 12.71
CA HIS A 106 -18.27 -3.63 11.24
C HIS A 106 -16.89 -3.84 10.63
N CYS A 107 -15.80 -3.45 11.29
CA CYS A 107 -14.46 -3.86 10.90
C CYS A 107 -14.24 -5.36 11.12
N HIS A 108 -14.77 -5.94 12.21
CA HIS A 108 -14.73 -7.38 12.42
C HIS A 108 -15.51 -8.13 11.33
N ILE A 109 -16.76 -7.72 11.06
CA ILE A 109 -17.59 -8.28 10.00
C ILE A 109 -16.91 -8.17 8.64
N LEU A 110 -16.42 -6.98 8.27
CA LEU A 110 -15.72 -6.76 6.99
C LEU A 110 -14.51 -7.68 6.83
N LYS A 111 -13.79 -7.95 7.92
CA LYS A 111 -12.58 -8.77 7.89
C LYS A 111 -12.86 -10.28 7.84
N HIS A 112 -13.98 -10.73 8.42
CA HIS A 112 -14.20 -12.15 8.71
C HIS A 112 -15.41 -12.77 7.99
N GLU A 113 -16.31 -11.97 7.43
CA GLU A 113 -17.50 -12.49 6.74
C GLU A 113 -17.44 -12.31 5.22
N VAL A 114 -17.74 -13.39 4.50
CA VAL A 114 -17.87 -13.36 3.03
C VAL A 114 -19.03 -12.46 2.62
N GLY A 115 -18.80 -11.61 1.62
CA GLY A 115 -19.80 -10.67 1.08
C GLY A 115 -20.11 -9.46 1.99
N ALA A 116 -19.36 -9.27 3.08
CA ALA A 116 -19.56 -8.15 4.00
C ALA A 116 -19.47 -6.78 3.31
N ALA A 117 -18.50 -6.59 2.41
CA ALA A 117 -18.32 -5.33 1.69
C ALA A 117 -19.56 -4.92 0.87
N THR A 118 -20.20 -5.89 0.19
CA THR A 118 -21.42 -5.66 -0.59
C THR A 118 -22.61 -5.32 0.32
N ARG A 119 -22.78 -6.06 1.43
CA ARG A 119 -23.83 -5.78 2.42
C ARG A 119 -23.68 -4.37 3.01
N LEU A 120 -22.47 -4.02 3.43
CA LEU A 120 -22.14 -2.70 3.95
C LEU A 120 -22.41 -1.61 2.92
N LEU A 121 -22.07 -1.81 1.65
CA LEU A 121 -22.38 -0.85 0.59
C LEU A 121 -23.90 -0.61 0.49
N THR A 122 -24.70 -1.68 0.49
CA THR A 122 -26.17 -1.57 0.45
C THR A 122 -26.71 -0.83 1.68
N GLU A 123 -26.19 -1.11 2.87
CA GLU A 123 -26.56 -0.41 4.11
C GLU A 123 -26.21 1.08 4.06
N MET A 124 -25.02 1.42 3.56
CA MET A 124 -24.58 2.81 3.40
C MET A 124 -25.48 3.59 2.43
N GLU A 125 -25.88 2.96 1.31
CA GLU A 125 -26.76 3.57 0.31
C GLU A 125 -28.18 3.84 0.84
N ALA A 126 -28.61 3.12 1.87
CA ALA A 126 -29.90 3.31 2.52
C ALA A 126 -29.93 4.45 3.56
N ILE A 127 -28.80 5.10 3.85
CA ILE A 127 -28.72 6.16 4.87
C ILE A 127 -29.36 7.45 4.35
N GLU A 128 -30.39 7.95 5.04
CA GLU A 128 -31.05 9.21 4.68
C GLU A 128 -30.22 10.46 5.03
N PRO A 129 -30.03 11.41 4.08
CA PRO A 129 -29.14 12.56 4.27
C PRO A 129 -29.73 13.68 5.13
N LYS A 130 -31.04 13.69 5.39
CA LYS A 130 -31.79 14.82 5.96
C LYS A 130 -31.33 15.27 7.37
N ARG A 131 -30.49 14.47 8.04
CA ARG A 131 -29.99 14.75 9.41
C ARG A 131 -28.49 15.05 9.47
N LEU A 132 -27.81 15.15 8.33
CA LEU A 132 -26.35 15.26 8.25
C LEU A 132 -25.89 16.69 7.96
N SER A 133 -24.78 17.10 8.57
CA SER A 133 -24.07 18.29 8.12
C SER A 133 -23.44 18.05 6.75
N GLN A 134 -23.18 19.11 5.99
CA GLN A 134 -22.58 19.00 4.65
C GLN A 134 -21.26 18.21 4.65
N SER A 135 -20.40 18.43 5.65
CA SER A 135 -19.13 17.71 5.79
C SER A 135 -19.32 16.21 6.04
N VAL A 136 -20.28 15.83 6.90
CA VAL A 136 -20.57 14.43 7.19
C VAL A 136 -21.22 13.74 6.00
N PHE A 137 -22.13 14.42 5.30
CA PHE A 137 -22.74 13.91 4.09
C PHE A 137 -21.71 13.69 2.97
N SER A 138 -20.76 14.62 2.79
CA SER A 138 -19.65 14.45 1.86
C SER A 138 -18.80 13.22 2.23
N GLY A 139 -18.49 13.05 3.52
CA GLY A 139 -17.74 11.89 3.99
C GLY A 139 -18.45 10.55 3.75
N LEU A 140 -19.77 10.50 3.94
CA LEU A 140 -20.58 9.34 3.60
C LEU A 140 -20.56 9.05 2.09
N THR A 141 -20.71 10.10 1.27
CA THR A 141 -20.69 9.98 -0.20
C THR A 141 -19.34 9.46 -0.70
N ASP A 142 -18.25 9.93 -0.11
CA ASP A 142 -16.90 9.43 -0.39
C ASP A 142 -16.80 7.93 -0.07
N ALA A 143 -17.35 7.49 1.06
CA ALA A 143 -17.31 6.08 1.48
C ALA A 143 -18.14 5.19 0.56
N ILE A 144 -19.36 5.61 0.21
CA ILE A 144 -20.21 4.90 -0.77
C ILE A 144 -19.47 4.76 -2.10
N THR A 145 -18.88 5.85 -2.60
CA THR A 145 -18.14 5.84 -3.87
C THR A 145 -16.94 4.91 -3.80
N TYR A 146 -16.18 4.95 -2.71
CA TYR A 146 -15.02 4.09 -2.50
C TYR A 146 -15.40 2.61 -2.44
N PHE A 147 -16.42 2.25 -1.66
CA PHE A 147 -16.91 0.86 -1.58
C PHE A 147 -17.49 0.40 -2.91
N ARG A 148 -18.28 1.24 -3.60
CA ARG A 148 -18.82 0.91 -4.93
C ARG A 148 -17.70 0.56 -5.91
N ASN A 149 -16.64 1.36 -5.92
CA ASN A 149 -15.50 1.15 -6.82
C ASN A 149 -14.64 -0.07 -6.45
N HIS A 150 -14.55 -0.44 -5.17
CA HIS A 150 -13.54 -1.40 -4.70
C HIS A 150 -14.06 -2.62 -3.94
N HIS A 151 -15.37 -2.80 -3.74
CA HIS A 151 -15.91 -3.95 -2.99
C HIS A 151 -15.48 -5.31 -3.57
N HIS A 152 -15.29 -5.40 -4.90
CA HIS A 152 -14.76 -6.58 -5.59
C HIS A 152 -13.29 -6.92 -5.25
N GLN A 153 -12.59 -6.04 -4.54
CA GLN A 153 -11.22 -6.24 -4.04
C GLN A 153 -11.20 -6.45 -2.52
N MET A 154 -12.36 -6.44 -1.84
CA MET A 154 -12.50 -6.55 -0.39
C MET A 154 -12.80 -8.00 0.07
N HIS A 155 -12.12 -8.98 -0.54
CA HIS A 155 -12.22 -10.42 -0.19
C HIS A 155 -11.38 -10.77 1.05
N TYR A 156 -11.63 -10.06 2.16
CA TYR A 156 -10.80 -10.14 3.35
C TYR A 156 -10.91 -11.48 4.07
N ALA A 157 -12.12 -12.04 4.19
CA ALA A 157 -12.34 -13.31 4.87
C ALA A 157 -11.55 -14.43 4.18
N GLU A 158 -11.60 -14.47 2.85
CA GLU A 158 -10.87 -15.43 2.02
C GLU A 158 -9.36 -15.23 2.08
N ALA A 159 -8.89 -13.97 2.08
CA ALA A 159 -7.48 -13.67 2.23
C ALA A 159 -6.95 -14.10 3.61
N VAL A 160 -7.68 -13.79 4.69
CA VAL A 160 -7.33 -14.19 6.06
C VAL A 160 -7.30 -15.71 6.21
N ALA A 161 -8.29 -16.42 5.67
CA ALA A 161 -8.34 -17.89 5.70
C ALA A 161 -7.15 -18.55 4.96
N ARG A 162 -6.56 -17.83 4.00
CA ARG A 162 -5.38 -18.27 3.23
C ARG A 162 -4.06 -17.71 3.78
N HIS A 163 -4.07 -17.08 4.95
CA HIS A 163 -2.91 -16.41 5.55
C HIS A 163 -2.26 -15.33 4.64
N LEU A 164 -3.06 -14.71 3.77
CA LEU A 164 -2.61 -13.66 2.87
C LEU A 164 -2.68 -12.28 3.54
N PRO A 165 -1.72 -11.37 3.26
CA PRO A 165 -1.73 -10.03 3.81
C PRO A 165 -2.91 -9.19 3.29
N ILE A 166 -3.55 -8.42 4.17
CA ILE A 166 -4.69 -7.54 3.82
C ILE A 166 -4.43 -6.05 4.05
N GLY A 167 -3.25 -5.68 4.58
CA GLY A 167 -2.87 -4.29 4.83
C GLY A 167 -1.49 -3.94 4.29
N SER A 168 -1.33 -2.69 3.83
CA SER A 168 -0.11 -2.14 3.23
C SER A 168 0.85 -1.55 4.26
N GLY A 169 0.69 -1.86 5.56
CA GLY A 169 1.45 -1.24 6.65
C GLY A 169 2.98 -1.29 6.46
N VAL A 170 3.51 -2.30 5.76
CA VAL A 170 4.92 -2.37 5.36
C VAL A 170 5.30 -1.24 4.39
N THR A 171 4.48 -1.00 3.37
CA THR A 171 4.64 0.10 2.40
C THR A 171 4.43 1.46 3.06
N GLU A 172 3.47 1.60 3.98
CA GLU A 172 3.28 2.85 4.72
C GLU A 172 4.46 3.17 5.64
N ALA A 173 4.96 2.16 6.37
CA ALA A 173 6.16 2.28 7.20
C ALA A 173 7.35 2.67 6.32
N ALA A 174 7.51 2.05 5.16
CA ALA A 174 8.53 2.41 4.17
C ALA A 174 8.39 3.86 3.71
N CYS A 175 7.19 4.34 3.41
CA CYS A 175 6.97 5.75 3.06
C CYS A 175 7.40 6.69 4.19
N LYS A 176 7.08 6.35 5.45
CA LYS A 176 7.50 7.13 6.62
C LYS A 176 9.02 7.17 6.77
N VAL A 177 9.69 6.01 6.72
CA VAL A 177 11.12 5.92 7.05
C VAL A 177 12.02 6.17 5.84
N ILE A 178 11.70 5.71 4.64
CA ILE A 178 12.53 5.87 3.44
C ILE A 178 12.37 7.28 2.87
N VAL A 179 11.14 7.79 2.76
CA VAL A 179 10.86 9.09 2.15
C VAL A 179 10.77 10.18 3.23
N LYS A 180 9.74 10.16 4.07
CA LYS A 180 9.39 11.33 4.90
C LYS A 180 10.50 11.73 5.86
N ALA A 181 11.12 10.76 6.53
CA ALA A 181 12.18 11.01 7.51
C ALA A 181 13.44 11.69 6.92
N ARG A 182 13.61 11.72 5.60
CA ARG A 182 14.81 12.30 4.96
C ARG A 182 14.54 13.32 3.88
N LEU A 183 13.39 13.27 3.23
CA LEU A 183 13.06 14.25 2.19
C LEU A 183 12.10 15.34 2.68
N CYS A 184 11.45 15.16 3.84
CA CYS A 184 10.43 16.07 4.35
C CYS A 184 10.78 16.66 5.73
N GLY A 185 12.04 16.59 6.15
CA GLY A 185 12.48 17.24 7.40
C GLY A 185 12.61 18.75 7.26
N ALA A 186 12.49 19.46 8.38
CA ALA A 186 12.63 20.92 8.41
C ALA A 186 13.99 21.37 7.85
N GLY A 187 13.99 22.39 7.00
CA GLY A 187 15.20 22.95 6.38
C GLY A 187 15.80 22.10 5.25
N MET A 188 15.24 20.94 4.94
CA MET A 188 15.77 20.07 3.89
C MET A 188 15.38 20.58 2.51
N LYS A 189 16.38 20.93 1.68
CA LYS A 189 16.22 21.26 0.27
C LYS A 189 17.02 20.26 -0.55
N TRP A 190 16.37 19.64 -1.52
CA TRP A 190 16.99 18.62 -2.36
C TRP A 190 16.97 19.05 -3.82
N LYS A 191 18.11 18.90 -4.49
CA LYS A 191 18.13 18.78 -5.95
C LYS A 191 17.63 17.38 -6.33
N GLU A 192 16.97 17.25 -7.48
CA GLU A 192 16.36 15.99 -7.94
C GLU A 192 17.33 14.80 -7.85
N ARG A 193 18.52 14.91 -8.46
CA ARG A 193 19.57 13.89 -8.41
C ARG A 193 19.96 13.49 -6.98
N GLY A 194 20.02 14.45 -6.06
CA GLY A 194 20.36 14.18 -4.67
C GLY A 194 19.27 13.38 -3.94
N ALA A 195 17.99 13.72 -4.19
CA ALA A 195 16.86 12.98 -3.64
C ALA A 195 16.82 11.54 -4.18
N GLU A 196 17.08 11.34 -5.46
CA GLU A 196 17.11 10.00 -6.08
C GLU A 196 18.19 9.08 -5.49
N ILE A 197 19.40 9.61 -5.32
CA ILE A 197 20.51 8.88 -4.71
C ILE A 197 20.16 8.53 -3.26
N ALA A 198 19.66 9.49 -2.50
CA ALA A 198 19.26 9.27 -1.10
C ALA A 198 18.19 8.19 -0.98
N LEU A 199 17.14 8.22 -1.81
CA LEU A 199 16.08 7.21 -1.81
C LEU A 199 16.60 5.83 -2.22
N SER A 200 17.48 5.76 -3.23
CA SER A 200 18.07 4.50 -3.69
C SER A 200 18.92 3.87 -2.60
N LEU A 201 19.80 4.64 -1.96
CA LEU A 201 20.63 4.16 -0.84
C LEU A 201 19.78 3.69 0.33
N ARG A 202 18.75 4.44 0.72
CA ARG A 202 17.85 4.04 1.81
C ARG A 202 17.10 2.75 1.48
N SER A 203 16.65 2.58 0.25
CA SER A 203 15.99 1.34 -0.20
C SER A 203 16.93 0.13 -0.05
N LEU A 204 18.22 0.29 -0.37
CA LEU A 204 19.25 -0.74 -0.16
C LEU A 204 19.50 -1.02 1.32
N THR A 205 19.61 0.02 2.16
CA THR A 205 19.88 -0.14 3.59
C THR A 205 18.72 -0.78 4.34
N TYR A 206 17.47 -0.47 3.97
CA TYR A 206 16.28 -1.04 4.61
C TYR A 206 15.92 -2.43 4.11
N THR A 207 16.40 -2.82 2.92
CA THR A 207 16.22 -4.19 2.42
C THR A 207 17.32 -5.09 2.95
N GLN A 208 16.96 -6.06 3.80
CA GLN A 208 17.91 -7.00 4.40
C GLN A 208 18.74 -7.71 3.31
N GLY A 209 20.07 -7.69 3.44
CA GLY A 209 21.00 -8.33 2.51
C GLY A 209 21.37 -7.51 1.27
N ARG A 210 20.56 -6.53 0.84
CA ARG A 210 20.85 -5.73 -0.38
C ARG A 210 22.08 -4.85 -0.24
N TRP A 211 22.32 -4.30 0.96
CA TRP A 211 23.52 -3.52 1.23
C TRP A 211 24.81 -4.35 1.05
N GLN A 212 24.83 -5.55 1.61
CA GLN A 212 25.97 -6.47 1.48
C GLN A 212 26.14 -6.93 0.03
N GLN A 213 25.05 -7.25 -0.69
CA GLN A 213 25.09 -7.60 -2.11
C GLN A 213 25.65 -6.47 -2.97
N PHE A 214 25.23 -5.23 -2.71
CA PHE A 214 25.72 -4.04 -3.40
C PHE A 214 27.25 -3.91 -3.25
N TRP A 215 27.75 -3.94 -2.01
CA TRP A 215 29.20 -3.85 -1.76
C TRP A 215 29.97 -5.06 -2.29
N SER A 216 29.42 -6.26 -2.19
CA SER A 216 30.05 -7.46 -2.75
C SER A 216 30.21 -7.35 -4.27
N LYS A 217 29.22 -6.78 -4.96
CA LYS A 217 29.28 -6.53 -6.40
C LYS A 217 30.34 -5.48 -6.74
N ILE A 218 30.38 -4.37 -6.00
CA ILE A 218 31.41 -3.32 -6.19
C ILE A 218 32.80 -3.89 -5.93
N ASN A 219 32.99 -4.63 -4.86
CA ASN A 219 34.29 -5.23 -4.51
C ASN A 219 34.76 -6.23 -5.57
N ARG A 220 33.83 -6.97 -6.19
CA ARG A 220 34.15 -8.00 -7.19
C ARG A 220 34.42 -7.45 -8.58
N TYR A 221 33.66 -6.44 -9.01
CA TYR A 221 33.68 -5.94 -10.39
C TYR A 221 34.25 -4.52 -10.52
N GLY A 222 34.57 -3.88 -9.40
CA GLY A 222 34.90 -2.46 -9.35
C GLY A 222 33.69 -1.58 -9.71
N PHE A 223 33.95 -0.28 -9.79
CA PHE A 223 33.08 0.67 -10.47
C PHE A 223 33.95 1.43 -11.47
N THR A 224 33.62 1.36 -12.75
CA THR A 224 34.30 2.16 -13.78
C THR A 224 33.80 3.60 -13.69
N LEU A 225 34.68 4.52 -13.27
CA LEU A 225 34.54 5.95 -13.53
C LEU A 225 34.87 6.21 -15.01
N ALA A 226 34.08 5.65 -15.92
CA ALA A 226 34.19 6.01 -17.34
C ALA A 226 33.52 7.38 -17.55
N GLU A 227 34.35 8.41 -17.47
CA GLU A 227 34.31 9.73 -18.10
C GLU A 227 32.96 10.47 -18.18
N SER A 228 32.84 11.52 -17.37
CA SER A 228 32.41 12.82 -17.88
C SER A 228 33.54 13.82 -17.62
N LEU A 229 34.59 13.71 -18.46
CA LEU A 229 35.45 14.84 -18.77
C LEU A 229 34.75 15.68 -19.84
N HIS A 230 34.70 16.99 -19.57
CA HIS A 230 34.16 18.11 -20.35
C HIS A 230 32.68 18.45 -20.13
#